data_AF-A0A930SKH0-F1
#
_entry.id   AF-A0A930SKH0-F1
#
_cell.length_a   1.000
_cell.length_b   1.000
_cell.length_c   1.000
_cell.angle_alpha   90.00
_cell.angle_beta   90.00
_cell.angle_gamma   90.00
#
_symmetry.space_group_name_H-M   'P 1'
#
loop_
_entity.id
_entity.type
_entity.pdbx_description
1 polymer ?
#
loop_
_entity_poly.entity_id
_entity_poly.type
_entity_poly.pdbx_seq_one_letter_code
_entity_poly.pdbx_strand_id
1 'polypeptide(L)'
;MKSLPEFQIRAEGDYTQYLAWTPHQRQRRILEIQSLLEAPALSSGEKAALYFEQGNLFMASTKWEAALAAYDAAIALHPDDPAALNNKRP
;
A
#
# COMPACT_ATOMS: atom_id res chain seq x y z
N MET A 1 -2.23 -6.15 24.98
CA MET A 1 -2.98 -6.22 23.71
C MET A 1 -2.76 -4.91 22.99
N LYS A 2 -1.77 -4.82 22.09
CA LYS A 2 -1.53 -3.59 21.33
C LYS A 2 -2.55 -3.58 20.20
N SER A 3 -3.57 -2.73 20.33
CA SER A 3 -4.52 -2.46 19.27
C SER A 3 -3.75 -1.97 18.05
N LEU A 4 -3.93 -2.67 16.92
CA LEU A 4 -3.51 -2.17 15.63
C LEU A 4 -4.26 -0.86 15.39
N PRO A 5 -3.59 0.21 14.92
CA PRO A 5 -4.26 1.47 14.63
C PRO A 5 -5.38 1.20 13.63
N GLU A 6 -6.56 1.71 13.95
CA GLU A 6 -7.79 1.52 13.20
C GLU A 6 -7.55 1.76 11.71
N PHE A 7 -7.59 0.68 10.92
CA PHE A 7 -7.66 0.73 9.46
C PHE A 7 -9.05 1.26 9.07
N GLN A 8 -9.32 2.52 9.41
CA GLN A 8 -10.36 3.26 8.74
C GLN A 8 -9.91 3.41 7.29
N ILE A 9 -10.73 2.87 6.40
CA ILE A 9 -10.66 3.01 4.95
C ILE A 9 -10.68 4.51 4.65
N ARG A 10 -9.51 5.13 4.71
CA ARG A 10 -9.23 6.39 4.07
C ARG A 10 -8.57 5.98 2.77
N ALA A 11 -9.28 6.16 1.66
CA ALA A 11 -8.74 6.12 0.30
C ALA A 11 -7.65 7.21 0.06
N GLU A 12 -7.09 7.76 1.13
CA GLU A 12 -6.11 8.82 1.24
C GLU A 12 -4.97 8.30 2.13
N GLY A 13 -4.40 7.14 1.80
CA GLY A 13 -3.03 6.80 2.19
C GLY A 13 -2.09 7.77 1.48
N ASP A 14 -2.11 9.01 1.97
CA ASP A 14 -1.81 10.26 1.30
C ASP A 14 -0.47 10.22 0.57
N TYR A 15 -0.48 9.92 -0.74
CA TYR A 15 0.72 9.91 -1.58
C TYR A 15 1.59 11.15 -1.34
N THR A 16 0.94 12.30 -1.10
CA THR A 16 1.54 13.58 -0.73
C THR A 16 2.43 13.51 0.50
N GLN A 17 2.07 12.72 1.52
CA GLN A 17 2.86 12.55 2.73
C GLN A 17 4.18 11.83 2.44
N TYR A 18 4.17 10.85 1.53
CA TYR A 18 5.35 10.07 1.18
C TYR A 18 6.35 10.86 0.34
N LEU A 19 5.90 11.93 -0.33
CA LEU A 19 6.80 12.89 -0.99
C LEU A 19 7.65 13.66 0.02
N ALA A 20 7.12 13.93 1.22
CA ALA A 20 7.86 14.60 2.29
C ALA A 20 8.88 13.67 3.00
N TRP A 21 8.76 12.35 2.80
CA TRP A 21 9.70 11.40 3.41
C TRP A 21 11.05 11.41 2.69
N THR A 22 12.09 11.02 3.42
CA THR A 22 13.38 10.69 2.81
C THR A 22 13.28 9.35 2.06
N PRO A 23 14.15 9.12 1.03
CA PRO A 23 14.22 7.82 0.36
C PRO A 23 14.43 6.66 1.33
N HIS A 24 15.21 6.86 2.39
CA HIS A 24 15.45 5.85 3.42
C HIS A 24 14.20 5.48 4.22
N GLN A 25 13.38 6.46 4.60
CA GLN A 25 12.12 6.21 5.30
C GLN A 25 11.15 5.43 4.41
N ARG A 26 11.04 5.80 3.12
CA ARG A 26 10.20 5.05 2.17
C ARG A 26 10.69 3.62 2.00
N GLN A 27 11.99 3.42 1.81
CA GLN A 27 12.57 2.09 1.67
C GLN A 27 12.36 1.22 2.92
N ARG A 28 12.53 1.80 4.12
CA ARG A 28 12.26 1.10 5.38
C ARG A 28 10.80 0.64 5.46
N ARG A 29 9.85 1.51 5.11
CA ARG A 29 8.43 1.18 5.15
C ARG A 29 8.04 0.13 4.10
N ILE A 30 8.62 0.19 2.91
CA ILE A 30 8.44 -0.85 1.87
C ILE A 30 8.87 -2.22 2.40
N LEU A 31 10.03 -2.31 3.06
CA LEU A 31 10.52 -3.56 3.65
C LEU A 31 9.63 -4.06 4.79
N GLU A 32 9.13 -3.15 5.63
CA GLU A 32 8.19 -3.48 6.69
C GLU A 32 6.89 -4.06 6.11
N ILE A 33 6.33 -3.42 5.08
CA ILE A 33 5.12 -3.91 4.41
C ILE A 33 5.37 -5.30 3.81
N GLN A 34 6.52 -5.53 3.16
CA GLN A 34 6.87 -6.86 2.64
C GLN A 34 6.87 -7.91 3.75
N SER A 35 7.47 -7.60 4.91
CA SER A 35 7.44 -8.51 6.06
C SER A 35 6.04 -8.73 6.62
N LEU A 36 5.16 -7.73 6.60
CA LEU A 36 3.78 -7.86 7.05
C LEU A 36 2.97 -8.76 6.11
N LEU A 37 3.17 -8.65 4.80
CA LEU A 37 2.45 -9.44 3.78
C LEU A 37 2.71 -10.96 3.89
N GLU A 38 3.87 -11.35 4.40
CA GLU A 38 4.22 -12.75 4.69
C GLU A 38 3.52 -13.30 5.95
N ALA A 39 2.86 -12.44 6.75
CA ALA A 39 2.17 -12.89 7.96
C ALA A 39 0.91 -13.70 7.60
N PRO A 40 0.71 -14.89 8.18
CA PRO A 40 -0.42 -15.76 7.85
C PRO A 40 -1.76 -15.25 8.39
N ALA A 41 -1.74 -14.28 9.32
CA ALA A 41 -2.93 -13.80 10.01
C ALA A 41 -3.70 -12.70 9.27
N LEU A 42 -3.16 -12.16 8.17
CA LEU A 42 -3.81 -11.06 7.45
C LEU A 42 -4.94 -11.55 6.56
N SER A 43 -6.10 -10.93 6.70
CA SER A 43 -7.22 -11.05 5.76
C SER A 43 -6.86 -10.51 4.38
N SER A 44 -7.63 -10.86 3.36
CA SER A 44 -7.47 -10.31 2.01
C SER A 44 -7.58 -8.78 1.99
N GLY A 45 -8.41 -8.19 2.87
CA GLY A 45 -8.58 -6.73 2.96
C GLY A 45 -7.35 -6.02 3.50
N GLU A 46 -6.77 -6.56 4.58
CA GLU A 46 -5.54 -6.02 5.15
C GLU A 46 -4.36 -6.16 4.17
N LYS A 47 -4.28 -7.29 3.46
CA LYS A 47 -3.26 -7.47 2.41
C LYS A 47 -3.45 -6.49 1.27
N ALA A 48 -4.68 -6.26 0.80
CA ALA A 48 -4.96 -5.29 -0.26
C ALA A 48 -4.55 -3.87 0.16
N ALA A 49 -4.88 -3.45 1.38
CA ALA A 49 -4.48 -2.15 1.91
C ALA A 49 -2.96 -1.98 1.98
N LEU A 50 -2.23 -3.02 2.40
CA LEU A 50 -0.77 -3.02 2.44
C LEU A 50 -0.14 -2.94 1.05
N TYR A 51 -0.65 -3.69 0.08
CA TYR A 51 -0.20 -3.59 -1.31
C TYR A 51 -0.47 -2.20 -1.91
N PHE A 52 -1.61 -1.59 -1.59
CA PHE A 52 -1.92 -0.24 -2.01
C PHE A 52 -0.95 0.80 -1.41
N GLU A 53 -0.67 0.71 -0.12
CA GLU A 53 0.31 1.55 0.56
C GLU A 53 1.72 1.40 -0.06
N GLN A 54 2.11 0.15 -0.33
CA GLN A 54 3.37 -0.16 -0.99
C GLN A 54 3.46 0.48 -2.38
N GLY A 55 2.37 0.44 -3.16
CA GLY A 55 2.26 1.12 -4.44
C GLY A 55 2.52 2.62 -4.32
N ASN A 56 1.89 3.29 -3.34
CA ASN A 56 2.08 4.73 -3.11
C ASN A 56 3.54 5.08 -2.74
N LEU A 57 4.22 4.23 -1.96
CA LEU A 57 5.64 4.40 -1.62
C LEU A 57 6.55 4.22 -2.84
N PHE A 58 6.23 3.29 -3.74
CA PHE A 58 6.93 3.12 -5.00
C PHE A 58 6.70 4.29 -5.96
N MET A 59 5.47 4.79 -6.06
CA MET A 59 5.14 6.01 -6.83
C MET A 59 5.95 7.21 -6.32
N ALA A 60 5.98 7.44 -5.00
CA ALA A 60 6.76 8.51 -4.39
C ALA A 60 8.29 8.32 -4.54
N SER A 61 8.72 7.11 -4.90
CA SER A 61 10.11 6.77 -5.20
C SER A 61 10.39 6.65 -6.70
N THR A 62 9.45 7.09 -7.55
CA THR A 62 9.50 7.02 -9.02
C THR A 62 9.80 5.61 -9.58
N LYS A 63 9.38 4.56 -8.85
CA LYS A 63 9.52 3.14 -9.25
C LYS A 63 8.20 2.65 -9.83
N TRP A 64 7.88 3.12 -11.04
CA TRP A 64 6.55 3.00 -11.63
C TRP A 64 6.11 1.55 -11.84
N GLU A 65 6.99 0.67 -12.31
CA GLU A 65 6.69 -0.73 -12.56
C GLU A 65 6.37 -1.47 -11.26
N ALA A 66 7.13 -1.18 -10.20
CA ALA A 66 6.89 -1.76 -8.87
C ALA A 66 5.58 -1.23 -8.25
N ALA A 67 5.25 0.03 -8.49
CA ALA A 67 3.98 0.60 -8.06
C ALA A 67 2.79 -0.09 -8.74
N LEU A 68 2.85 -0.26 -10.06
CA LEU A 68 1.81 -0.95 -10.83
C LEU A 68 1.62 -2.38 -10.35
N ALA A 69 2.71 -3.13 -10.14
CA ALA A 69 2.63 -4.49 -9.62
C ALA A 69 1.97 -4.57 -8.24
N ALA A 70 2.28 -3.61 -7.35
CA ALA A 70 1.65 -3.53 -6.04
C ALA A 70 0.16 -3.18 -6.14
N TYR A 71 -0.24 -2.24 -7.00
CA TYR A 71 -1.65 -1.91 -7.22
C TYR A 71 -2.42 -3.09 -7.84
N ASP A 72 -1.84 -3.81 -8.80
CA ASP A 72 -2.46 -5.01 -9.38
C ASP A 72 -2.67 -6.10 -8.32
N ALA A 73 -1.72 -6.28 -7.40
CA ALA A 73 -1.87 -7.21 -6.28
C ALA A 73 -2.99 -6.78 -5.31
N ALA A 74 -3.11 -5.48 -5.03
CA ALA A 74 -4.21 -4.96 -4.21
C ALA A 74 -5.58 -5.23 -4.86
N ILE A 75 -5.72 -4.94 -6.16
CA ILE A 75 -6.95 -5.15 -6.94
C ILE A 75 -7.29 -6.65 -7.03
N ALA A 76 -6.29 -7.53 -7.20
CA ALA A 76 -6.53 -8.97 -7.28
C ALA A 76 -7.13 -9.54 -5.97
N LEU A 77 -6.81 -8.93 -4.84
CA LEU A 77 -7.30 -9.33 -3.52
C LEU A 77 -8.66 -8.72 -3.18
N HIS A 78 -8.94 -7.52 -3.69
CA HIS A 78 -10.22 -6.83 -3.56
C HIS A 78 -10.60 -6.13 -4.87
N PRO A 79 -11.18 -6.87 -5.83
CA PRO A 79 -11.54 -6.33 -7.14
C PRO A 79 -12.66 -5.28 -7.08
N ASP A 80 -13.43 -5.30 -5.98
CA ASP A 80 -14.56 -4.40 -5.73
C ASP A 80 -14.18 -3.19 -4.86
N ASP A 81 -12.90 -3.01 -4.48
CA ASP A 81 -12.46 -1.85 -3.69
C ASP A 81 -12.37 -0.59 -4.58
N PRO A 82 -13.25 0.40 -4.38
CA PRO A 82 -13.26 1.63 -5.17
C PRO A 82 -11.96 2.44 -5.06
N ALA A 83 -11.22 2.32 -3.94
CA ALA A 83 -9.95 3.00 -3.75
C ALA A 83 -8.84 2.42 -4.64
N ALA A 84 -8.82 1.10 -4.83
CA ALA A 84 -7.85 0.41 -5.68
C ALA A 84 -8.11 0.67 -7.17
N LEU A 85 -9.38 0.79 -7.57
CA LEU A 85 -9.79 1.07 -8.96
C LEU A 85 -9.50 2.51 -9.40
N ASN A 86 -9.58 3.49 -8.49
CA ASN A 86 -9.37 4.90 -8.81
C ASN A 86 -7.90 5.24 -9.17
N ASN A 87 -6.92 4.50 -8.63
CA ASN A 87 -5.49 4.76 -8.86
C ASN A 87 -4.92 4.07 -10.11
N LYS A 88 -5.71 3.30 -10.86
CA LYS A 88 -5.30 2.64 -12.12
C LYS A 88 -5.53 3.50 -13.36
N ARG A 89 -6.15 4.67 -13.23
CA ARG A 89 -6.46 5.53 -14.38
C ARG A 89 -5.30 6.52 -14.61
N PRO A 90 -4.69 6.50 -15.80
CA PRO A 90 -3.55 7.36 -16.15
C PRO A 90 -3.91 8.84 -16.21
#